data_AF-A0A2H0WLF0-F1
#
_entry.id   AF-A0A2H0WLF0-F1
#
_cell.length_a   1.000
_cell.length_b   1.000
_cell.length_c   1.000
_cell.angle_alpha   90.00
_cell.angle_beta   90.00
_cell.angle_gamma   90.00
#
_symmetry.space_group_name_H-M   'P 1'
#
loop_
_entity.id
_entity.type
_entity.pdbx_description
1 polymer ?
#
loop_
_entity_poly.entity_id
_entity_poly.type
_entity_poly.pdbx_seq_one_letter_code
_entity_poly.pdbx_strand_id
1 'polypeptide(L)'
;MKKLFLLSIIFALSISVVFAQDTAEQVTASDLGVEEPSLLPDSPFYFLKEWQRSIGNFFTFNSVKKAERYLQQANEKLIEAERLAERTGKEQIVAKATEKYQKAMEKAGGEIEKIKEKEKDNPRFQNLMDKFADNGFKQNSIVEDLRESLQNASLDIRQKIEINQKGAVSKCAETLTNVDGEKVSERLDRVMPEIKGDAVRHLELLKQVQTKLEEKLPEKARAVEVLENVIQKQTDRIEQRVQNIQESEQAELFKKRIESAAEEVKTEILKRKPDLLQKIEERKDEIMDCAKTEERVNRNPLAGSTDKQCCSGLIEDRVSKSYSICKRPKETCKDLCGDGTCQEIVCQAVGCPCAETSETCPQDCVKECADEYEYFSTVYNKYPDHCCEGLTEWSSGMDSRISVADKCYETGLVKGSPVGTCINCGDGFCRNIETPCNCSADCAGKSKSTYNTIEEFCEKGYSKYCDATLSSVQTSEIPLCQLCH
;
A
#
# COMPACT_ATOMS: atom_id res chain seq x y z
N MET A 1 60.54 20.20 -18.69
CA MET A 1 59.08 20.37 -18.81
C MET A 1 58.39 19.29 -17.98
N LYS A 2 57.52 19.72 -17.04
CA LYS A 2 56.48 18.96 -16.27
C LYS A 2 56.97 17.73 -15.48
N LYS A 3 57.38 17.86 -14.21
CA LYS A 3 56.61 17.94 -12.94
C LYS A 3 55.85 16.64 -12.55
N LEU A 4 56.34 16.07 -11.44
CA LEU A 4 55.73 15.21 -10.42
C LEU A 4 54.20 15.01 -10.47
N PHE A 5 53.75 13.78 -10.21
CA PHE A 5 52.61 13.53 -9.32
C PHE A 5 52.90 12.36 -8.37
N LEU A 6 53.05 12.71 -7.10
CA LEU A 6 53.17 11.87 -5.92
C LEU A 6 51.77 11.42 -5.45
N LEU A 7 51.72 10.23 -4.83
CA LEU A 7 50.92 9.84 -3.66
C LEU A 7 49.63 10.62 -3.35
N SER A 8 48.49 9.94 -3.48
CA SER A 8 47.30 10.12 -2.62
C SER A 8 46.27 9.01 -2.91
N ILE A 9 46.46 7.83 -2.32
CA ILE A 9 45.34 6.92 -2.02
C ILE A 9 44.88 7.32 -0.62
N ILE A 10 44.16 8.44 -0.54
CA ILE A 10 43.42 8.84 0.65
C ILE A 10 42.05 8.20 0.52
N PHE A 11 41.91 7.04 1.17
CA PHE A 11 40.83 6.72 2.09
C PHE A 11 39.57 7.60 1.96
N ALA A 12 38.78 7.38 0.91
CA ALA A 12 37.37 7.73 0.95
C ALA A 12 36.65 6.59 1.68
N LEU A 13 36.84 6.56 3.01
CA LEU A 13 35.86 5.95 3.88
C LEU A 13 34.61 6.81 3.73
N SER A 14 33.74 6.45 2.79
CA SER A 14 32.37 6.92 2.81
C SER A 14 31.81 6.41 4.12
N ILE A 15 31.72 7.31 5.09
CA ILE A 15 30.90 7.14 6.27
C ILE A 15 29.49 6.96 5.72
N SER A 16 29.10 5.70 5.50
CA SER A 16 27.69 5.34 5.47
C SER A 16 27.22 5.68 6.86
N VAL A 17 26.62 6.86 7.01
CA VAL A 17 25.78 7.15 8.16
C VAL A 17 24.64 6.16 8.02
N VAL A 18 24.80 5.00 8.67
CA VAL A 18 23.73 4.05 8.90
C VAL A 18 22.80 4.80 9.85
N PHE A 19 21.78 5.45 9.29
CA PHE A 19 20.65 5.89 10.08
C PHE A 19 20.07 4.62 10.70
N ALA A 20 20.09 4.55 12.03
CA ALA A 20 19.42 3.51 12.79
C ALA A 20 17.94 3.56 12.39
N GLN A 21 17.55 2.67 11.47
CA GLN A 21 16.20 2.63 10.93
C GLN A 21 15.33 1.93 11.98
N ASP A 22 14.49 2.72 12.63
CA ASP A 22 13.39 2.26 13.46
C ASP A 22 12.54 1.26 12.65
N THR A 23 12.07 0.18 13.27
CA THR A 23 11.42 -0.96 12.60
C THR A 23 9.98 -0.65 12.14
N ALA A 24 9.79 0.50 11.50
CA ALA A 24 8.60 0.86 10.75
C ALA A 24 8.81 0.51 9.27
N GLU A 25 7.89 -0.29 8.72
CA GLU A 25 7.85 -0.52 7.28
C GLU A 25 7.64 0.82 6.56
N GLN A 26 8.66 1.29 5.84
CA GLN A 26 8.64 2.58 5.15
C GLN A 26 7.65 2.54 3.98
N VAL A 27 6.85 3.59 3.84
CA VAL A 27 5.87 3.71 2.74
C VAL A 27 6.63 4.04 1.44
N THR A 28 6.35 3.30 0.37
CA THR A 28 6.99 3.47 -0.94
C THR A 28 6.03 4.05 -2.00
N ALA A 29 6.58 4.42 -3.16
CA ALA A 29 5.77 4.84 -4.32
C ALA A 29 4.73 3.79 -4.73
N SER A 30 5.11 2.51 -4.70
CA SER A 30 4.23 1.39 -5.04
C SER A 30 3.05 1.28 -4.07
N ASP A 31 3.27 1.54 -2.77
CA ASP A 31 2.20 1.51 -1.76
C ASP A 31 1.15 2.60 -1.98
N LEU A 32 1.52 3.69 -2.67
CA LEU A 32 0.62 4.75 -3.13
C LEU A 32 0.04 4.51 -4.54
N GLY A 33 0.33 3.37 -5.16
CA GLY A 33 -0.11 3.04 -6.52
C GLY A 33 0.49 3.95 -7.60
N VAL A 34 1.71 4.45 -7.40
CA VAL A 34 2.45 5.26 -8.37
C VAL A 34 3.84 4.68 -8.62
N GLU A 35 4.39 4.98 -9.80
CA GLU A 35 5.76 4.59 -10.14
C GLU A 35 6.78 5.58 -9.57
N GLU A 36 8.01 5.11 -9.37
CA GLU A 36 9.13 5.96 -8.98
C GLU A 36 9.39 7.07 -10.03
N PRO A 37 9.55 8.34 -9.61
CA PRO A 37 9.64 9.45 -10.53
C PRO A 37 10.96 9.42 -11.32
N SER A 38 10.86 9.25 -12.64
CA SER A 38 11.98 9.39 -13.57
C SER A 38 12.44 10.84 -13.77
N LEU A 39 11.57 11.81 -13.47
CA LEU A 39 11.81 13.24 -13.64
C LEU A 39 11.40 14.02 -12.39
N LEU A 40 12.36 14.75 -11.82
CA LEU A 40 12.18 15.55 -10.61
C LEU A 40 11.99 17.06 -10.88
N PRO A 41 11.38 17.81 -9.96
CA PRO A 41 11.12 19.25 -10.10
C PRO A 41 12.35 20.15 -10.30
N ASP A 42 13.56 19.68 -10.02
CA ASP A 42 14.81 20.41 -10.24
C ASP A 42 15.41 20.20 -11.65
N SER A 43 14.77 19.36 -12.46
CA SER A 43 15.14 19.15 -13.87
C SER A 43 14.60 20.25 -14.80
N PRO A 44 15.40 20.74 -15.77
CA PRO A 44 14.97 21.74 -16.74
C PRO A 44 13.74 21.36 -17.56
N PHE A 45 13.47 20.06 -17.76
CA PHE A 45 12.37 19.56 -18.57
C PHE A 45 11.10 19.24 -17.77
N TYR A 46 11.09 19.48 -16.45
CA TYR A 46 9.95 19.17 -15.58
C TYR A 46 8.65 19.88 -15.99
N PHE A 47 8.75 21.04 -16.66
CA PHE A 47 7.58 21.76 -17.18
C PHE A 47 6.74 20.92 -18.15
N LEU A 48 7.34 19.99 -18.89
CA LEU A 48 6.62 19.10 -19.81
C LEU A 48 5.70 18.14 -19.04
N LYS A 49 6.17 17.62 -17.89
CA LYS A 49 5.37 16.75 -17.01
C LYS A 49 4.17 17.50 -16.46
N GLU A 50 4.36 18.72 -15.99
CA GLU A 50 3.28 19.56 -15.47
C GLU A 50 2.26 19.92 -16.57
N TRP A 51 2.74 20.18 -17.79
CA TRP A 51 1.88 20.44 -18.94
C TRP A 51 1.03 19.23 -19.33
N GLN A 52 1.63 18.03 -19.42
CA GLN A 52 0.91 16.77 -19.68
C GLN A 52 -0.15 16.47 -18.61
N ARG A 53 0.17 16.69 -17.33
CA ARG A 53 -0.78 16.56 -16.21
C ARG A 53 -1.97 17.49 -16.39
N SER A 54 -1.70 18.76 -16.71
CA SER A 54 -2.74 19.78 -16.91
C SER A 54 -3.67 19.45 -18.09
N ILE A 55 -3.11 19.01 -19.24
CA ILE A 55 -3.88 18.58 -20.40
C ILE A 55 -4.80 17.42 -20.04
N GLY A 56 -4.26 16.37 -19.43
CA GLY A 56 -5.08 15.22 -19.08
C GLY A 56 -6.19 15.57 -18.08
N ASN A 57 -5.94 16.50 -17.15
CA ASN A 57 -6.97 16.97 -16.23
C ASN A 57 -8.09 17.75 -16.95
N PHE A 58 -7.75 18.54 -17.97
CA PHE A 58 -8.72 19.29 -18.77
C PHE A 58 -9.65 18.37 -19.55
N PHE A 59 -9.11 17.32 -20.17
CA PHE A 59 -9.89 16.36 -20.97
C PHE A 59 -10.51 15.21 -20.16
N THR A 60 -10.30 15.15 -18.84
CA THR A 60 -10.98 14.19 -17.97
C THR A 60 -12.32 14.78 -17.48
N PHE A 61 -13.40 14.41 -18.18
CA PHE A 61 -14.75 14.92 -17.90
C PHE A 61 -15.51 14.15 -16.82
N ASN A 62 -15.19 12.87 -16.61
CA ASN A 62 -15.83 12.06 -15.57
C ASN A 62 -15.28 12.43 -14.18
N SER A 63 -16.15 12.84 -13.26
CA SER A 63 -15.76 13.34 -11.93
C SER A 63 -14.99 12.32 -11.08
N VAL A 64 -15.41 11.05 -11.08
CA VAL A 64 -14.70 9.97 -10.35
C VAL A 64 -13.28 9.80 -10.90
N LYS A 65 -13.14 9.65 -12.24
CA LYS A 65 -11.82 9.56 -12.91
C LYS A 65 -10.96 10.80 -12.67
N LYS A 66 -11.59 11.98 -12.60
CA LYS A 66 -10.88 13.23 -12.39
C LYS A 66 -10.33 13.33 -10.97
N ALA A 67 -11.12 12.91 -9.98
CA ALA A 67 -10.68 12.79 -8.59
C ALA A 67 -9.56 11.75 -8.43
N GLU A 68 -9.71 10.55 -9.03
CA GLU A 68 -8.66 9.52 -9.08
C GLU A 68 -7.34 10.09 -9.64
N ARG A 69 -7.44 10.83 -10.75
CA ARG A 69 -6.27 11.44 -11.39
C ARG A 69 -5.60 12.52 -10.54
N TYR A 70 -6.37 13.34 -9.82
CA TYR A 70 -5.79 14.31 -8.90
C TYR A 70 -5.14 13.66 -7.68
N LEU A 71 -5.74 12.58 -7.15
CA LEU A 71 -5.14 11.80 -6.07
C LEU A 71 -3.82 11.17 -6.51
N GLN A 72 -3.77 10.59 -7.72
CA GLN A 72 -2.52 10.08 -8.30
C GLN A 72 -1.45 11.17 -8.43
N GLN A 73 -1.84 12.38 -8.86
CA GLN A 73 -0.91 13.51 -8.93
C GLN A 73 -0.42 13.95 -7.55
N ALA A 74 -1.25 13.86 -6.51
CA ALA A 74 -0.83 14.13 -5.15
C ALA A 74 0.24 13.13 -4.70
N ASN A 75 0.00 11.82 -4.93
CA ASN A 75 0.95 10.75 -4.65
C ASN A 75 2.30 10.97 -5.35
N GLU A 76 2.27 11.18 -6.68
CA GLU A 76 3.50 11.40 -7.45
C GLU A 76 4.28 12.64 -6.97
N LYS A 77 3.59 13.72 -6.64
CA LYS A 77 4.22 14.96 -6.17
C LYS A 77 4.85 14.82 -4.80
N LEU A 78 4.27 14.00 -3.93
CA LEU A 78 4.83 13.73 -2.62
C LEU A 78 6.08 12.87 -2.73
N ILE A 79 6.06 11.81 -3.54
CA ILE A 79 7.25 11.00 -3.81
C ILE A 79 8.35 11.85 -4.50
N GLU A 80 8.00 12.74 -5.42
CA GLU A 80 8.95 13.72 -5.97
C GLU A 80 9.59 14.60 -4.88
N ALA A 81 8.83 15.01 -3.87
CA ALA A 81 9.33 15.82 -2.74
C ALA A 81 10.29 15.02 -1.85
N GLU A 82 9.95 13.78 -1.54
CA GLU A 82 10.79 12.85 -0.77
C GLU A 82 12.12 12.60 -1.49
N ARG A 83 12.08 12.20 -2.78
CA ARG A 83 13.28 11.98 -3.59
C ARG A 83 14.15 13.22 -3.73
N LEU A 84 13.55 14.41 -3.77
CA LEU A 84 14.30 15.66 -3.77
C LEU A 84 15.03 15.91 -2.46
N ALA A 85 14.42 15.59 -1.31
CA ALA A 85 15.06 15.75 -0.01
C ALA A 85 16.23 14.77 0.18
N GLU A 86 16.10 13.54 -0.31
CA GLU A 86 17.18 12.54 -0.29
C GLU A 86 18.38 12.95 -1.17
N ARG A 87 18.11 13.49 -2.36
CA ARG A 87 19.15 13.72 -3.39
C ARG A 87 19.72 15.13 -3.37
N THR A 88 18.98 16.11 -2.84
CA THR A 88 19.32 17.52 -2.97
C THR A 88 19.18 18.24 -1.64
N GLY A 89 20.18 19.06 -1.28
CA GLY A 89 20.05 20.04 -0.18
C GLY A 89 19.19 21.26 -0.55
N LYS A 90 18.33 21.17 -1.57
CA LYS A 90 17.53 22.29 -2.08
C LYS A 90 16.17 22.32 -1.40
N GLU A 91 16.19 22.54 -0.09
CA GLU A 91 15.03 22.56 0.82
C GLU A 91 13.86 23.41 0.27
N GLN A 92 14.14 24.52 -0.40
CA GLN A 92 13.13 25.39 -1.00
C GLN A 92 12.32 24.72 -2.12
N ILE A 93 12.93 23.83 -2.90
CA ILE A 93 12.26 23.09 -3.96
C ILE A 93 11.35 22.03 -3.34
N VAL A 94 11.80 21.38 -2.26
CA VAL A 94 11.00 20.42 -1.48
C VAL A 94 9.75 21.09 -0.90
N ALA A 95 9.89 22.29 -0.31
CA ALA A 95 8.76 23.06 0.19
C ALA A 95 7.71 23.35 -0.91
N LYS A 96 8.18 23.74 -2.11
CA LYS A 96 7.30 23.95 -3.27
C LYS A 96 6.65 22.67 -3.78
N ALA A 97 7.37 21.54 -3.76
CA ALA A 97 6.82 20.25 -4.14
C ALA A 97 5.70 19.83 -3.17
N THR A 98 5.90 20.04 -1.86
CA THR A 98 4.90 19.81 -0.81
C THR A 98 3.67 20.71 -0.97
N GLU A 99 3.85 21.98 -1.35
CA GLU A 99 2.75 22.89 -1.66
C GLU A 99 1.92 22.40 -2.86
N LYS A 100 2.60 21.89 -3.91
CA LYS A 100 1.90 21.32 -5.07
C LYS A 100 1.17 20.02 -4.74
N TYR A 101 1.72 19.21 -3.84
CA TYR A 101 1.06 18.02 -3.29
C TYR A 101 -0.24 18.43 -2.56
N GLN A 102 -0.15 19.39 -1.65
CA GLN A 102 -1.29 19.90 -0.90
C GLN A 102 -2.41 20.43 -1.83
N LYS A 103 -2.06 21.21 -2.87
CA LYS A 103 -3.01 21.67 -3.89
C LYS A 103 -3.63 20.53 -4.72
N ALA A 104 -2.91 19.42 -4.94
CA ALA A 104 -3.46 18.26 -5.63
C ALA A 104 -4.47 17.53 -4.73
N MET A 105 -4.21 17.43 -3.43
CA MET A 105 -5.16 16.91 -2.44
C MET A 105 -6.44 17.77 -2.35
N GLU A 106 -6.30 19.10 -2.35
CA GLU A 106 -7.44 20.03 -2.44
C GLU A 106 -8.32 19.77 -3.65
N LYS A 107 -7.71 19.57 -4.82
CA LYS A 107 -8.43 19.28 -6.06
C LYS A 107 -9.08 17.90 -6.04
N ALA A 108 -8.39 16.88 -5.53
CA ALA A 108 -8.94 15.54 -5.39
C ALA A 108 -10.18 15.55 -4.49
N GLY A 109 -10.06 16.08 -3.27
CA GLY A 109 -11.18 16.17 -2.34
C GLY A 109 -12.32 17.06 -2.86
N GLY A 110 -11.99 18.19 -3.49
CA GLY A 110 -12.99 19.08 -4.08
C GLY A 110 -13.74 18.49 -5.27
N GLU A 111 -13.12 17.59 -6.05
CA GLU A 111 -13.86 16.83 -7.08
C GLU A 111 -14.70 15.70 -6.47
N ILE A 112 -14.20 15.03 -5.42
CA ILE A 112 -14.96 14.01 -4.68
C ILE A 112 -16.25 14.61 -4.09
N GLU A 113 -16.17 15.78 -3.47
CA GLU A 113 -17.33 16.48 -2.88
C GLU A 113 -18.38 16.91 -3.92
N LYS A 114 -18.00 17.07 -5.20
CA LYS A 114 -18.93 17.42 -6.29
C LYS A 114 -19.65 16.21 -6.87
N ILE A 115 -19.24 14.99 -6.54
CA ILE A 115 -19.85 13.77 -7.07
C ILE A 115 -21.28 13.67 -6.53
N LYS A 116 -22.23 13.44 -7.45
CA LYS A 116 -23.67 13.43 -7.14
C LYS A 116 -24.01 12.27 -6.21
N GLU A 117 -24.98 12.46 -5.32
CA GLU A 117 -25.41 11.44 -4.34
C GLU A 117 -25.69 10.08 -4.98
N LYS A 118 -26.39 10.07 -6.11
CA LYS A 118 -26.73 8.85 -6.88
C LYS A 118 -25.52 8.07 -7.41
N GLU A 119 -24.34 8.69 -7.47
CA GLU A 119 -23.09 8.04 -7.88
C GLU A 119 -22.29 7.55 -6.68
N LYS A 120 -22.68 7.88 -5.44
CA LYS A 120 -21.96 7.47 -4.24
C LYS A 120 -22.09 5.98 -3.94
N ASP A 121 -23.18 5.33 -4.34
CA ASP A 121 -23.30 3.87 -4.21
C ASP A 121 -22.57 3.09 -5.32
N ASN A 122 -21.94 3.79 -6.29
CA ASN A 122 -21.17 3.16 -7.33
C ASN A 122 -19.90 2.48 -6.74
N PRO A 123 -19.62 1.19 -7.05
CA PRO A 123 -18.42 0.51 -6.58
C PRO A 123 -17.11 1.23 -6.89
N ARG A 124 -17.03 1.93 -8.04
CA ARG A 124 -15.86 2.72 -8.41
C ARG A 124 -15.67 3.92 -7.49
N PHE A 125 -16.75 4.58 -7.11
CA PHE A 125 -16.70 5.68 -6.16
C PHE A 125 -16.30 5.18 -4.77
N GLN A 126 -16.86 4.05 -4.34
CA GLN A 126 -16.49 3.40 -3.08
C GLN A 126 -15.00 3.04 -3.04
N ASN A 127 -14.45 2.48 -4.14
CA ASN A 127 -13.01 2.20 -4.27
C ASN A 127 -12.16 3.48 -4.25
N LEU A 128 -12.62 4.55 -4.90
CA LEU A 128 -11.95 5.85 -4.84
C LEU A 128 -11.91 6.38 -3.40
N MET A 129 -12.99 6.27 -2.63
CA MET A 129 -13.04 6.71 -1.24
C MET A 129 -12.12 5.85 -0.35
N ASP A 130 -12.07 4.53 -0.56
CA ASP A 130 -11.13 3.63 0.13
C ASP A 130 -9.69 4.06 -0.15
N LYS A 131 -9.33 4.25 -1.43
CA LYS A 131 -8.00 4.73 -1.84
C LYS A 131 -7.68 6.13 -1.33
N PHE A 132 -8.67 7.00 -1.25
CA PHE A 132 -8.48 8.36 -0.75
C PHE A 132 -8.17 8.37 0.75
N ALA A 133 -8.86 7.53 1.53
CA ALA A 133 -8.54 7.32 2.94
C ALA A 133 -7.13 6.71 3.10
N ASP A 134 -6.86 5.59 2.42
CA ASP A 134 -5.58 4.87 2.46
C ASP A 134 -4.39 5.77 2.12
N ASN A 135 -4.46 6.45 0.98
CA ASN A 135 -3.42 7.37 0.57
C ASN A 135 -3.29 8.54 1.55
N GLY A 136 -4.38 9.02 2.16
CA GLY A 136 -4.30 10.08 3.18
C GLY A 136 -3.38 9.73 4.34
N PHE A 137 -3.47 8.50 4.87
CA PHE A 137 -2.59 8.04 5.96
C PHE A 137 -1.16 7.76 5.50
N LYS A 138 -1.00 7.12 4.34
CA LYS A 138 0.32 6.83 3.74
C LYS A 138 1.08 8.11 3.40
N GLN A 139 0.40 9.09 2.79
CA GLN A 139 0.95 10.41 2.51
C GLN A 139 1.33 11.15 3.79
N ASN A 140 0.49 11.11 4.83
CA ASN A 140 0.86 11.74 6.11
C ASN A 140 2.14 11.13 6.70
N SER A 141 2.30 9.81 6.58
CA SER A 141 3.50 9.12 7.04
C SER A 141 4.76 9.59 6.30
N ILE A 142 4.70 9.72 4.96
CA ILE A 142 5.82 10.21 4.13
C ILE A 142 6.15 11.67 4.44
N VAL A 143 5.14 12.54 4.66
CA VAL A 143 5.42 13.94 4.98
C VAL A 143 6.12 14.07 6.34
N GLU A 144 5.79 13.23 7.33
CA GLU A 144 6.52 13.20 8.59
C GLU A 144 7.96 12.70 8.43
N ASP A 145 8.20 11.64 7.64
CA ASP A 145 9.56 11.19 7.30
C ASP A 145 10.38 12.31 6.62
N LEU A 146 9.72 13.05 5.73
CA LEU A 146 10.29 14.21 5.06
C LEU A 146 10.64 15.32 6.04
N ARG A 147 9.80 15.58 7.04
CA ARG A 147 10.06 16.59 8.08
C ARG A 147 11.21 16.20 8.99
N GLU A 148 11.28 14.94 9.40
CA GLU A 148 12.40 14.41 10.18
C GLU A 148 13.71 14.54 9.40
N SER A 149 13.70 14.16 8.12
CA SER A 149 14.86 14.31 7.22
C SER A 149 15.30 15.77 7.05
N LEU A 150 14.34 16.70 7.14
CA LEU A 150 14.55 18.14 7.03
C LEU A 150 14.58 18.86 8.39
N GLN A 151 14.83 18.14 9.49
CA GLN A 151 14.84 18.75 10.83
C GLN A 151 15.86 19.89 10.97
N ASN A 152 16.94 19.87 10.19
CA ASN A 152 17.99 20.88 10.17
C ASN A 152 17.73 22.03 9.18
N ALA A 153 16.64 21.95 8.41
CA ALA A 153 16.25 22.99 7.47
C ALA A 153 15.85 24.29 8.20
N SER A 154 15.83 25.39 7.45
CA SER A 154 15.41 26.67 8.00
C SER A 154 13.98 26.60 8.59
N LEU A 155 13.72 27.37 9.64
CA LEU A 155 12.43 27.37 10.34
C LEU A 155 11.26 27.72 9.41
N ASP A 156 11.45 28.65 8.47
CA ASP A 156 10.46 28.99 7.44
C ASP A 156 10.10 27.81 6.54
N ILE A 157 11.08 26.99 6.15
CA ILE A 157 10.84 25.81 5.31
C ILE A 157 10.10 24.73 6.08
N ARG A 158 10.52 24.43 7.31
CA ARG A 158 9.85 23.46 8.18
C ARG A 158 8.39 23.87 8.42
N GLN A 159 8.14 25.14 8.71
CA GLN A 159 6.79 25.67 8.87
C GLN A 159 5.95 25.58 7.60
N LYS A 160 6.53 25.86 6.42
CA LYS A 160 5.81 25.70 5.14
C LYS A 160 5.40 24.26 4.88
N ILE A 161 6.30 23.30 5.12
CA ILE A 161 5.99 21.87 4.97
C ILE A 161 4.88 21.47 5.95
N GLU A 162 4.96 21.92 7.20
CA GLU A 162 3.93 21.70 8.21
C GLU A 162 2.56 22.26 7.82
N ILE A 163 2.51 23.50 7.34
CA ILE A 163 1.27 24.13 6.89
C ILE A 163 0.66 23.35 5.72
N ASN A 164 1.49 22.94 4.76
CA ASN A 164 1.04 22.17 3.61
C ASN A 164 0.54 20.78 4.02
N GLN A 165 1.21 20.12 4.97
CA GLN A 165 0.78 18.86 5.54
C GLN A 165 -0.58 19.01 6.21
N LYS A 166 -0.71 19.96 7.16
CA LYS A 166 -1.98 20.23 7.88
C LYS A 166 -3.11 20.56 6.91
N GLY A 167 -2.84 21.33 5.85
CA GLY A 167 -3.81 21.60 4.79
C GLY A 167 -4.28 20.33 4.07
N ALA A 168 -3.36 19.43 3.73
CA ALA A 168 -3.70 18.16 3.07
C ALA A 168 -4.47 17.21 4.00
N VAL A 169 -4.03 17.05 5.25
CA VAL A 169 -4.68 16.21 6.28
C VAL A 169 -6.08 16.75 6.60
N SER A 170 -6.22 18.06 6.81
CA SER A 170 -7.51 18.70 7.04
C SER A 170 -8.45 18.49 5.85
N LYS A 171 -7.95 18.62 4.61
CA LYS A 171 -8.79 18.38 3.44
C LYS A 171 -9.23 16.92 3.33
N CYS A 172 -8.33 15.98 3.62
CA CYS A 172 -8.66 14.56 3.63
C CYS A 172 -9.77 14.29 4.65
N ALA A 173 -9.58 14.73 5.90
CA ALA A 173 -10.56 14.59 6.97
C ALA A 173 -11.92 15.23 6.63
N GLU A 174 -11.92 16.43 6.07
CA GLU A 174 -13.13 17.12 5.64
C GLU A 174 -13.87 16.36 4.54
N THR A 175 -13.16 15.86 3.53
CA THR A 175 -13.75 15.13 2.41
C THR A 175 -14.37 13.81 2.89
N LEU A 176 -13.64 13.05 3.70
CA LEU A 176 -14.11 11.79 4.30
C LEU A 176 -15.38 12.02 5.13
N THR A 177 -15.40 13.08 5.93
CA THR A 177 -16.55 13.43 6.78
C THR A 177 -17.75 13.94 5.97
N ASN A 178 -17.51 14.83 5.00
CA ASN A 178 -18.55 15.44 4.19
C ASN A 178 -19.31 14.43 3.33
N VAL A 179 -18.56 13.49 2.78
CA VAL A 179 -19.07 12.62 1.73
C VAL A 179 -19.54 11.29 2.28
N ASP A 180 -18.92 10.82 3.36
CA ASP A 180 -19.10 9.48 3.89
C ASP A 180 -19.22 9.43 5.42
N GLY A 181 -19.64 10.52 6.07
CA GLY A 181 -19.61 10.65 7.53
C GLY A 181 -20.31 9.54 8.34
N GLU A 182 -21.24 8.77 7.74
CA GLU A 182 -21.83 7.58 8.38
C GLU A 182 -20.99 6.31 8.23
N LYS A 183 -20.30 6.14 7.10
CA LYS A 183 -19.47 4.96 6.80
C LYS A 183 -17.98 5.23 7.03
N VAL A 184 -17.60 6.44 7.44
CA VAL A 184 -16.21 6.84 7.61
C VAL A 184 -15.48 5.90 8.55
N SER A 185 -16.14 5.50 9.65
CA SER A 185 -15.55 4.62 10.64
C SER A 185 -15.40 3.19 10.13
N GLU A 186 -16.38 2.66 9.37
CA GLU A 186 -16.27 1.34 8.71
C GLU A 186 -15.18 1.32 7.64
N ARG A 187 -15.01 2.44 6.92
CA ARG A 187 -13.95 2.62 5.92
C ARG A 187 -12.58 2.63 6.58
N LEU A 188 -12.43 3.40 7.65
CA LEU A 188 -11.19 3.42 8.42
C LEU A 188 -10.87 2.05 9.01
N ASP A 189 -11.86 1.33 9.53
CA ASP A 189 -11.64 -0.02 10.06
C ASP A 189 -11.15 -1.02 9.00
N ARG A 190 -11.57 -0.83 7.74
CA ARG A 190 -11.13 -1.65 6.60
C ARG A 190 -9.71 -1.31 6.13
N VAL A 191 -9.39 -0.03 6.07
CA VAL A 191 -8.12 0.43 5.49
C VAL A 191 -6.98 0.31 6.50
N MET A 192 -7.20 0.74 7.75
CA MET A 192 -6.18 0.83 8.81
C MET A 192 -5.38 -0.46 9.08
N PRO A 193 -5.94 -1.69 9.00
CA PRO A 193 -5.18 -2.90 9.19
C PRO A 193 -3.99 -3.03 8.22
N GLU A 194 -4.12 -2.55 7.00
CA GLU A 194 -3.16 -2.71 5.90
C GLU A 194 -2.24 -1.49 5.68
N ILE A 195 -2.48 -0.39 6.41
CA ILE A 195 -1.72 0.84 6.23
C ILE A 195 -0.30 0.67 6.79
N LYS A 196 0.67 0.71 5.88
CA LYS A 196 2.10 0.85 6.21
C LYS A 196 2.40 2.22 6.83
N GLY A 197 3.40 2.26 7.69
CA GLY A 197 3.80 3.45 8.42
C GLY A 197 3.56 3.32 9.92
N ASP A 198 3.87 4.40 10.63
CA ASP A 198 3.87 4.41 12.09
C ASP A 198 2.51 4.75 12.68
N ALA A 199 2.06 3.91 13.62
CA ALA A 199 0.79 4.06 14.31
C ALA A 199 0.65 5.41 15.07
N VAL A 200 1.76 5.98 15.58
CA VAL A 200 1.72 7.32 16.21
C VAL A 200 1.35 8.39 15.18
N ARG A 201 1.89 8.31 13.96
CA ARG A 201 1.56 9.24 12.84
C ARG A 201 0.15 9.05 12.31
N HIS A 202 -0.38 7.83 12.31
CA HIS A 202 -1.76 7.59 11.89
C HIS A 202 -2.78 8.21 12.86
N LEU A 203 -2.47 8.22 14.16
CA LEU A 203 -3.32 8.82 15.18
C LEU A 203 -3.56 10.31 14.93
N GLU A 204 -2.60 11.04 14.38
CA GLU A 204 -2.78 12.47 14.10
C GLU A 204 -3.91 12.74 13.08
N LEU A 205 -3.93 12.00 11.97
CA LEU A 205 -5.02 12.10 10.99
C LEU A 205 -6.34 11.61 11.59
N LEU A 206 -6.33 10.53 12.39
CA LEU A 206 -7.54 10.04 13.06
C LEU A 206 -8.14 11.08 14.01
N LYS A 207 -7.32 11.81 14.78
CA LYS A 207 -7.80 12.89 15.65
C LYS A 207 -8.37 14.05 14.85
N GLN A 208 -7.77 14.43 13.73
CA GLN A 208 -8.35 15.47 12.87
C GLN A 208 -9.69 15.04 12.25
N VAL A 209 -9.82 13.77 11.84
CA VAL A 209 -11.10 13.20 11.40
C VAL A 209 -12.13 13.24 12.53
N GLN A 210 -11.74 12.83 13.75
CA GLN A 210 -12.60 12.86 14.94
C GLN A 210 -13.16 14.27 15.20
N THR A 211 -12.28 15.27 15.27
CA THR A 211 -12.67 16.67 15.53
C THR A 211 -13.64 17.18 14.46
N LYS A 212 -13.36 16.92 13.18
CA LYS A 212 -14.24 17.36 12.06
C LYS A 212 -15.60 16.66 12.08
N LEU A 213 -15.65 15.41 12.54
CA LEU A 213 -16.88 14.64 12.67
C LEU A 213 -17.74 15.17 13.81
N GLU A 214 -17.13 15.47 14.97
CA GLU A 214 -17.78 16.08 16.13
C GLU A 214 -18.36 17.47 15.82
N GLU A 215 -17.61 18.31 15.08
CA GLU A 215 -18.05 19.64 14.67
C GLU A 215 -19.29 19.61 13.76
N LYS A 216 -19.36 18.65 12.83
CA LYS A 216 -20.40 18.63 11.78
C LYS A 216 -21.64 17.84 12.17
N LEU A 217 -21.51 16.87 13.06
CA LEU A 217 -22.55 15.86 13.31
C LEU A 217 -22.69 15.56 14.82
N PRO A 218 -23.05 16.54 15.66
CA PRO A 218 -23.16 16.35 17.12
C PRO A 218 -24.18 15.28 17.55
N GLU A 219 -25.13 14.89 16.67
CA GLU A 219 -26.10 13.82 16.95
C GLU A 219 -25.60 12.41 16.60
N LYS A 220 -24.46 12.24 15.92
CA LYS A 220 -23.96 10.92 15.46
C LYS A 220 -22.89 10.34 16.38
N ALA A 221 -23.26 10.11 17.65
CA ALA A 221 -22.44 9.44 18.65
C ALA A 221 -21.85 8.09 18.16
N ARG A 222 -22.58 7.37 17.29
CA ARG A 222 -22.15 6.07 16.76
C ARG A 222 -20.90 6.13 15.88
N ALA A 223 -20.75 7.16 15.05
CA ALA A 223 -19.56 7.27 14.18
C ALA A 223 -18.31 7.63 14.99
N VAL A 224 -18.48 8.45 16.04
CA VAL A 224 -17.45 8.77 17.03
C VAL A 224 -17.06 7.51 17.82
N GLU A 225 -18.02 6.73 18.30
CA GLU A 225 -17.78 5.47 19.03
C GLU A 225 -16.99 4.45 18.19
N VAL A 226 -17.34 4.26 16.91
CA VAL A 226 -16.59 3.33 16.04
C VAL A 226 -15.18 3.88 15.76
N LEU A 227 -15.01 5.19 15.66
CA LEU A 227 -13.68 5.79 15.51
C LEU A 227 -12.81 5.59 16.78
N GLU A 228 -13.42 5.59 17.97
CA GLU A 228 -12.72 5.24 19.21
C GLU A 228 -12.17 3.81 19.18
N ASN A 229 -12.86 2.86 18.55
CA ASN A 229 -12.34 1.50 18.36
C ASN A 229 -11.14 1.47 17.42
N VAL A 230 -11.17 2.25 16.34
CA VAL A 230 -10.04 2.37 15.42
C VAL A 230 -8.82 2.99 16.12
N ILE A 231 -9.04 4.06 16.91
CA ILE A 231 -7.99 4.68 17.74
C ILE A 231 -7.46 3.67 18.76
N GLN A 232 -8.34 2.90 19.41
CA GLN A 232 -7.94 1.86 20.36
C GLN A 232 -7.00 0.84 19.70
N LYS A 233 -7.37 0.31 18.54
CA LYS A 233 -6.53 -0.63 17.77
C LYS A 233 -5.16 -0.04 17.45
N GLN A 234 -5.07 1.25 17.12
CA GLN A 234 -3.77 1.90 16.91
C GLN A 234 -2.96 2.05 18.20
N THR A 235 -3.60 2.41 19.32
CA THR A 235 -2.89 2.46 20.61
C THR A 235 -2.43 1.07 21.09
N ASP A 236 -3.17 0.01 20.76
CA ASP A 236 -2.76 -1.37 21.03
C ASP A 236 -1.56 -1.77 20.16
N ARG A 237 -1.55 -1.37 18.88
CA ARG A 237 -0.38 -1.54 18.00
C ARG A 237 0.86 -0.82 18.53
N ILE A 238 0.71 0.41 19.04
CA ILE A 238 1.80 1.16 19.67
C ILE A 238 2.38 0.38 20.86
N GLU A 239 1.52 -0.16 21.73
CA GLU A 239 1.96 -0.98 22.87
C GLU A 239 2.64 -2.28 22.43
N GLN A 240 2.11 -2.98 21.42
CA GLN A 240 2.73 -4.17 20.85
C GLN A 240 4.13 -3.87 20.28
N ARG A 241 4.33 -2.70 19.67
CA ARG A 241 5.65 -2.29 19.19
C ARG A 241 6.66 -2.18 20.31
N VAL A 242 6.28 -1.64 21.48
CA VAL A 242 7.17 -1.58 22.66
C VAL A 242 7.71 -2.97 23.00
N GLN A 243 6.85 -3.99 23.01
CA GLN A 243 7.26 -5.37 23.34
C GLN A 243 8.25 -5.96 22.33
N ASN A 244 8.16 -5.53 21.07
CA ASN A 244 8.99 -6.02 19.97
C ASN A 244 10.33 -5.29 19.84
N ILE A 245 10.57 -4.22 20.61
CA ILE A 245 11.86 -3.52 20.60
C ILE A 245 12.95 -4.45 21.12
N GLN A 246 14.07 -4.51 20.38
CA GLN A 246 15.22 -5.37 20.69
C GLN A 246 16.46 -4.56 21.08
N GLU A 247 16.50 -3.26 20.78
CA GLU A 247 17.64 -2.39 21.05
C GLU A 247 17.25 -1.21 21.95
N SER A 248 18.10 -0.88 22.93
CA SER A 248 17.85 0.20 23.88
C SER A 248 17.77 1.57 23.22
N GLU A 249 18.53 1.78 22.13
CA GLU A 249 18.48 3.01 21.34
C GLU A 249 17.15 3.18 20.61
N GLN A 250 16.57 2.08 20.09
CA GLN A 250 15.23 2.09 19.50
C GLN A 250 14.16 2.40 20.54
N ALA A 251 14.28 1.87 21.76
CA ALA A 251 13.36 2.19 22.87
C ALA A 251 13.38 3.70 23.19
N GLU A 252 14.57 4.29 23.28
CA GLU A 252 14.74 5.73 23.48
C GLU A 252 14.19 6.57 22.32
N LEU A 253 14.43 6.16 21.08
CA LEU A 253 13.92 6.86 19.90
C LEU A 253 12.39 6.83 19.87
N PHE A 254 11.81 5.66 20.15
CA PHE A 254 10.36 5.48 20.21
C PHE A 254 9.72 6.30 21.33
N LYS A 255 10.35 6.36 22.51
CA LYS A 255 9.92 7.22 23.62
C LYS A 255 9.89 8.68 23.20
N LYS A 256 11.00 9.19 22.63
CA LYS A 256 11.10 10.58 22.17
C LYS A 256 10.03 10.91 21.14
N ARG A 257 9.74 9.98 20.24
CA ARG A 257 8.71 10.13 19.20
C ARG A 257 7.31 10.31 19.79
N ILE A 258 6.95 9.50 20.80
CA ILE A 258 5.68 9.67 21.53
C ILE A 258 5.65 11.00 22.28
N GLU A 259 6.78 11.39 22.90
CA GLU A 259 6.88 12.66 23.64
C GLU A 259 6.83 13.89 22.74
N SER A 260 7.32 13.80 21.51
CA SER A 260 7.32 14.86 20.50
C SER A 260 6.08 14.90 19.61
N ALA A 261 5.17 13.91 19.74
CA ALA A 261 3.91 13.90 19.02
C ALA A 261 3.06 15.13 19.40
N ALA A 262 2.09 15.49 18.54
CA ALA A 262 1.13 16.55 18.85
C ALA A 262 0.47 16.30 20.21
N GLU A 263 0.29 17.35 21.01
CA GLU A 263 -0.13 17.23 22.42
C GLU A 263 -1.46 16.45 22.57
N GLU A 264 -2.37 16.63 21.62
CA GLU A 264 -3.65 15.90 21.55
C GLU A 264 -3.45 14.39 21.33
N VAL A 265 -2.49 14.00 20.48
CA VAL A 265 -2.14 12.61 20.19
C VAL A 265 -1.45 11.98 21.38
N LYS A 266 -0.44 12.66 21.95
CA LYS A 266 0.27 12.21 23.14
C LYS A 266 -0.70 12.00 24.30
N THR A 267 -1.60 12.96 24.54
CA THR A 267 -2.63 12.85 25.58
C THR A 267 -3.56 11.68 25.33
N GLU A 268 -4.00 11.44 24.08
CA GLU A 268 -4.86 10.31 23.74
C GLU A 268 -4.16 8.97 23.99
N ILE A 269 -2.90 8.83 23.59
CA ILE A 269 -2.09 7.63 23.82
C ILE A 269 -1.98 7.35 25.32
N LEU A 270 -1.58 8.35 26.12
CA LEU A 270 -1.37 8.19 27.56
C LEU A 270 -2.69 8.02 28.32
N LYS A 271 -3.80 8.57 27.82
CA LYS A 271 -5.13 8.33 28.40
C LYS A 271 -5.53 6.86 28.27
N ARG A 272 -5.24 6.22 27.14
CA ARG A 272 -5.59 4.81 26.87
C ARG A 272 -4.57 3.82 27.42
N LYS A 273 -3.30 4.21 27.45
CA LYS A 273 -2.15 3.42 27.92
C LYS A 273 -1.33 4.24 28.92
N PRO A 274 -1.83 4.45 30.16
CA PRO A 274 -1.18 5.32 31.14
C PRO A 274 0.25 4.90 31.47
N ASP A 275 0.51 3.59 31.48
CA ASP A 275 1.81 3.05 31.84
C ASP A 275 2.75 2.89 30.63
N LEU A 276 2.39 3.39 29.43
CA LEU A 276 3.15 3.14 28.20
C LEU A 276 4.60 3.65 28.29
N LEU A 277 4.80 4.87 28.78
CA LEU A 277 6.15 5.44 28.92
C LEU A 277 6.98 4.68 29.96
N GLN A 278 6.33 4.19 31.01
CA GLN A 278 6.97 3.33 32.00
C GLN A 278 7.37 1.99 31.36
N LYS A 279 6.47 1.35 30.60
CA LYS A 279 6.79 0.10 29.87
C LYS A 279 7.92 0.26 28.87
N ILE A 280 8.06 1.43 28.24
CA ILE A 280 9.19 1.71 27.35
C ILE A 280 10.49 1.80 28.14
N GLU A 281 10.50 2.47 29.31
CA GLU A 281 11.69 2.54 30.16
C GLU A 281 12.05 1.16 30.75
N GLU A 282 11.06 0.42 31.25
CA GLU A 282 11.25 -0.96 31.73
C GLU A 282 11.82 -1.84 30.62
N ARG A 283 11.28 -1.74 29.40
CA ARG A 283 11.78 -2.48 28.26
C ARG A 283 13.20 -2.10 27.88
N LYS A 284 13.54 -0.82 27.95
CA LYS A 284 14.89 -0.32 27.70
C LYS A 284 15.86 -0.83 28.76
N ASP A 285 15.48 -0.80 30.04
CA ASP A 285 16.28 -1.31 31.15
C ASP A 285 16.47 -2.83 31.03
N GLU A 286 15.43 -3.59 30.68
CA GLU A 286 15.51 -5.01 30.34
C GLU A 286 16.55 -5.28 29.24
N ILE A 287 16.60 -4.42 28.20
CA ILE A 287 17.56 -4.54 27.10
C ILE A 287 18.98 -4.12 27.52
N MET A 288 19.13 -3.16 28.44
CA MET A 288 20.43 -2.72 28.95
C MET A 288 21.05 -3.72 29.92
N ASP A 289 20.24 -4.42 30.71
CA ASP A 289 20.69 -5.37 31.74
C ASP A 289 20.96 -6.79 31.19
N CYS A 290 20.65 -7.05 29.92
CA CYS A 290 20.94 -8.31 29.25
C CYS A 290 22.18 -8.27 28.36
N ALA A 291 22.69 -9.44 27.97
CA ALA A 291 23.84 -9.60 27.08
C ALA A 291 23.38 -9.62 25.62
N LYS A 292 23.99 -8.75 24.80
CA LYS A 292 23.67 -8.56 23.38
C LYS A 292 24.23 -9.68 22.51
N THR A 293 23.86 -9.72 21.23
CA THR A 293 24.42 -10.69 20.26
C THR A 293 25.94 -10.60 20.25
N GLU A 294 26.61 -11.76 20.26
CA GLU A 294 28.06 -11.96 20.37
C GLU A 294 28.71 -11.57 21.71
N GLU A 295 27.93 -11.05 22.67
CA GLU A 295 28.43 -10.72 23.99
C GLU A 295 28.62 -11.97 24.86
N ARG A 296 29.63 -11.93 25.74
CA ARG A 296 29.92 -13.02 26.68
C ARG A 296 29.05 -12.90 27.92
N VAL A 297 28.53 -14.03 28.34
CA VAL A 297 27.80 -14.18 29.60
C VAL A 297 28.62 -15.02 30.56
N ASN A 298 28.95 -14.47 31.72
CA ASN A 298 29.73 -15.19 32.73
C ASN A 298 28.89 -16.33 33.34
N ARG A 299 29.47 -17.53 33.36
CA ARG A 299 28.91 -18.73 33.99
C ARG A 299 29.85 -19.33 35.03
N ASN A 300 30.90 -18.60 35.41
CA ASN A 300 31.79 -18.93 36.51
C ASN A 300 31.52 -18.01 37.72
N PRO A 301 30.90 -18.52 38.80
CA PRO A 301 30.65 -17.76 40.02
C PRO A 301 31.92 -17.20 40.68
N LEU A 302 33.09 -17.81 40.43
CA LEU A 302 34.37 -17.34 40.97
C LEU A 302 34.95 -16.16 40.20
N ALA A 303 34.49 -15.92 38.97
CA ALA A 303 34.98 -14.84 38.12
C ALA A 303 34.12 -13.56 38.21
N GLY A 304 32.97 -13.61 38.87
CA GLY A 304 32.03 -12.49 39.02
C GLY A 304 30.57 -12.94 39.04
N SER A 305 29.64 -11.98 38.94
CA SER A 305 28.20 -12.27 38.87
C SER A 305 27.88 -13.15 37.66
N THR A 306 26.92 -14.06 37.85
CA THR A 306 26.37 -14.95 36.82
C THR A 306 24.94 -14.61 36.43
N ASP A 307 24.42 -13.48 36.92
CA ASP A 307 23.00 -13.15 36.83
C ASP A 307 22.62 -12.59 35.46
N LYS A 308 23.60 -12.06 34.72
CA LYS A 308 23.39 -11.57 33.36
C LYS A 308 22.88 -12.72 32.47
N GLN A 309 21.83 -12.46 31.71
CA GLN A 309 21.24 -13.40 30.75
C GLN A 309 21.30 -12.82 29.34
N CYS A 310 21.17 -13.66 28.32
CA CYS A 310 21.01 -13.17 26.96
C CYS A 310 19.70 -12.40 26.82
N CYS A 311 19.71 -11.34 26.00
CA CYS A 311 18.49 -10.58 25.72
C CYS A 311 17.39 -11.47 25.12
N SER A 312 16.13 -11.09 25.34
CA SER A 312 14.98 -11.81 24.79
C SER A 312 15.12 -11.98 23.27
N GLY A 313 14.92 -13.21 22.78
CA GLY A 313 15.12 -13.59 21.37
C GLY A 313 16.52 -14.11 21.02
N LEU A 314 17.48 -14.07 21.95
CA LEU A 314 18.81 -14.68 21.78
C LEU A 314 18.91 -16.01 22.52
N ILE A 315 19.67 -16.95 21.95
CA ILE A 315 20.01 -18.20 22.62
C ILE A 315 21.40 -18.10 23.24
N GLU A 316 21.56 -18.73 24.39
CA GLU A 316 22.84 -18.83 25.05
C GLU A 316 23.64 -20.02 24.50
N ASP A 317 24.72 -19.77 23.75
CA ASP A 317 25.61 -20.81 23.25
C ASP A 317 26.81 -21.00 24.19
N ARG A 318 26.90 -22.18 24.81
CA ARG A 318 27.90 -22.47 25.83
C ARG A 318 29.26 -22.80 25.20
N VAL A 319 30.13 -21.79 25.10
CA VAL A 319 31.47 -21.92 24.52
C VAL A 319 32.46 -22.57 25.50
N SER A 320 32.30 -22.36 26.80
CA SER A 320 33.15 -22.99 27.81
C SER A 320 32.41 -23.24 29.13
N LYS A 321 33.09 -23.86 30.09
CA LYS A 321 32.57 -23.98 31.46
C LYS A 321 32.37 -22.62 32.13
N SER A 322 33.16 -21.62 31.74
CA SER A 322 33.25 -20.34 32.42
C SER A 322 32.40 -19.24 31.80
N TYR A 323 32.01 -19.38 30.53
CA TYR A 323 31.18 -18.39 29.86
C TYR A 323 30.43 -18.99 28.67
N SER A 324 29.34 -18.32 28.32
CA SER A 324 28.56 -18.54 27.10
C SER A 324 28.60 -17.29 26.23
N ILE A 325 28.22 -17.42 24.96
CA ILE A 325 28.04 -16.29 24.05
C ILE A 325 26.58 -16.24 23.64
N CYS A 326 25.97 -15.07 23.70
CA CYS A 326 24.62 -14.90 23.17
C CYS A 326 24.68 -14.91 21.65
N LYS A 327 23.95 -15.83 21.04
CA LYS A 327 23.83 -15.89 19.58
C LYS A 327 22.38 -15.68 19.22
N ARG A 328 22.16 -15.11 18.04
CA ARG A 328 20.86 -15.30 17.41
C ARG A 328 20.65 -16.82 17.30
N PRO A 329 19.44 -17.32 17.58
CA PRO A 329 19.12 -18.71 17.27
C PRO A 329 19.64 -18.98 15.87
N LYS A 330 20.46 -20.03 15.71
CA LYS A 330 20.78 -20.51 14.38
C LYS A 330 19.44 -20.81 13.78
N GLU A 331 19.01 -19.95 12.86
CA GLU A 331 17.83 -20.20 12.06
C GLU A 331 18.11 -21.52 11.35
N THR A 332 17.55 -22.62 11.86
CA THR A 332 17.30 -23.83 11.07
C THR A 332 16.20 -23.46 10.11
N CYS A 333 16.56 -22.60 9.18
CA CYS A 333 15.71 -22.12 8.14
C CYS A 333 16.44 -22.58 6.89
N LYS A 334 15.99 -23.73 6.41
CA LYS A 334 16.49 -24.30 5.16
C LYS A 334 15.61 -23.72 4.07
N ASP A 335 16.23 -23.35 2.97
CA ASP A 335 15.52 -23.26 1.71
C ASP A 335 14.99 -24.67 1.41
N LEU A 336 13.67 -24.82 1.46
CA LEU A 336 12.99 -26.07 1.21
C LEU A 336 12.31 -26.07 -0.15
N CYS A 337 12.55 -25.02 -0.95
CA CYS A 337 11.98 -24.93 -2.28
C CYS A 337 12.42 -26.10 -3.16
N GLY A 338 11.44 -26.78 -3.73
CA GLY A 338 11.56 -28.04 -4.48
C GLY A 338 11.40 -29.31 -3.61
N ASP A 339 10.96 -29.21 -2.36
CA ASP A 339 10.67 -30.38 -1.51
C ASP A 339 9.23 -30.90 -1.61
N GLY A 340 8.38 -30.19 -2.37
CA GLY A 340 6.99 -30.53 -2.64
C GLY A 340 5.99 -30.04 -1.60
N THR A 341 6.38 -29.15 -0.68
CA THR A 341 5.46 -28.53 0.29
C THR A 341 5.63 -27.01 0.30
N CYS A 342 4.56 -26.23 0.14
CA CYS A 342 4.65 -24.78 0.30
C CYS A 342 4.78 -24.40 1.78
N GLN A 343 5.96 -23.98 2.25
CA GLN A 343 6.14 -23.67 3.66
C GLN A 343 5.85 -22.20 4.00
N GLU A 344 5.13 -21.99 5.11
CA GLU A 344 4.80 -20.65 5.63
C GLU A 344 6.02 -19.93 6.27
N ILE A 345 7.14 -20.63 6.49
CA ILE A 345 8.34 -20.12 7.17
C ILE A 345 9.62 -20.79 6.59
N VAL A 346 10.29 -20.14 5.64
CA VAL A 346 11.62 -20.52 5.08
C VAL A 346 12.54 -19.31 4.86
N CYS A 347 13.76 -19.53 4.41
CA CYS A 347 14.74 -18.46 4.17
C CYS A 347 15.23 -18.54 2.73
N GLN A 348 14.78 -17.59 1.91
CA GLN A 348 15.19 -17.50 0.50
C GLN A 348 16.55 -16.82 0.31
N ALA A 349 17.15 -16.31 1.41
CA ALA A 349 18.52 -15.81 1.51
C ALA A 349 18.94 -15.71 3.00
N VAL A 350 20.15 -15.19 3.28
CA VAL A 350 20.59 -14.85 4.65
C VAL A 350 19.72 -13.69 5.17
N GLY A 351 18.66 -13.98 5.92
CA GLY A 351 17.72 -13.02 6.47
C GLY A 351 16.43 -13.69 6.97
N CYS A 352 15.64 -12.95 7.77
CA CYS A 352 14.46 -13.39 8.52
C CYS A 352 13.53 -14.37 7.78
N PRO A 353 12.82 -15.25 8.49
CA PRO A 353 11.89 -16.20 7.88
C PRO A 353 10.82 -15.49 7.04
N CYS A 354 10.73 -15.88 5.77
CA CYS A 354 9.70 -15.49 4.82
C CYS A 354 8.90 -16.74 4.44
N ALA A 355 7.58 -16.59 4.23
CA ALA A 355 6.81 -17.67 3.61
C ALA A 355 7.32 -17.90 2.18
N GLU A 356 7.35 -19.15 1.75
CA GLU A 356 7.38 -19.44 0.33
C GLU A 356 6.10 -18.89 -0.30
N THR A 357 6.24 -18.18 -1.41
CA THR A 357 5.11 -17.68 -2.19
C THR A 357 5.24 -18.21 -3.60
N SER A 358 4.15 -18.14 -4.38
CA SER A 358 4.20 -18.51 -5.80
C SER A 358 5.18 -17.66 -6.63
N GLU A 359 5.60 -16.51 -6.11
CA GLU A 359 6.62 -15.67 -6.77
C GLU A 359 8.04 -16.13 -6.46
N THR A 360 8.25 -16.74 -5.29
CA THR A 360 9.58 -16.96 -4.73
C THR A 360 9.97 -18.45 -4.62
N CYS A 361 8.99 -19.34 -4.45
CA CYS A 361 9.12 -20.78 -4.71
C CYS A 361 7.93 -21.30 -5.54
N PRO A 362 7.91 -21.04 -6.86
CA PRO A 362 6.83 -21.49 -7.73
C PRO A 362 6.74 -23.02 -7.86
N GLN A 363 7.77 -23.76 -7.45
CA GLN A 363 7.79 -25.22 -7.54
C GLN A 363 6.89 -25.88 -6.51
N ASP A 364 6.83 -25.33 -5.29
CA ASP A 364 6.08 -25.92 -4.18
C ASP A 364 4.81 -25.13 -3.83
N CYS A 365 4.78 -23.82 -4.10
CA CYS A 365 3.70 -22.91 -3.71
C CYS A 365 2.69 -22.55 -4.80
N VAL A 366 2.87 -23.06 -6.01
CA VAL A 366 1.80 -23.03 -7.00
C VAL A 366 0.88 -24.19 -6.67
N LYS A 367 -0.37 -23.90 -6.27
CA LYS A 367 -1.40 -24.92 -6.11
C LYS A 367 -1.43 -25.80 -7.37
N GLU A 368 -1.60 -27.12 -7.21
CA GLU A 368 -1.66 -28.05 -8.34
C GLU A 368 -2.72 -27.64 -9.38
N CYS A 369 -3.81 -27.02 -8.92
CA CYS A 369 -4.89 -26.51 -9.75
C CYS A 369 -5.43 -25.19 -9.19
N ALA A 370 -6.07 -24.40 -10.05
CA ALA A 370 -6.70 -23.14 -9.68
C ALA A 370 -8.14 -23.37 -9.17
N ASP A 371 -8.46 -22.81 -8.00
CA ASP A 371 -9.80 -22.86 -7.40
C ASP A 371 -10.80 -21.96 -8.15
N GLU A 372 -12.07 -22.00 -7.76
CA GLU A 372 -13.12 -21.17 -8.35
C GLU A 372 -12.74 -19.67 -8.29
N TYR A 373 -12.73 -19.01 -9.45
CA TYR A 373 -12.34 -17.62 -9.68
C TYR A 373 -10.86 -17.28 -9.56
N GLU A 374 -10.00 -18.28 -9.33
CA GLU A 374 -8.57 -18.11 -9.46
C GLU A 374 -8.13 -18.12 -10.92
N TYR A 375 -6.93 -17.60 -11.16
CA TYR A 375 -6.32 -17.56 -12.48
C TYR A 375 -5.49 -18.82 -12.73
N PHE A 376 -5.52 -19.31 -13.97
CA PHE A 376 -4.64 -20.38 -14.46
C PHE A 376 -3.86 -19.91 -15.68
N SER A 377 -2.67 -20.48 -15.93
CA SER A 377 -1.87 -20.19 -17.11
C SER A 377 -0.88 -21.31 -17.42
N THR A 378 -0.90 -21.82 -18.65
CA THR A 378 0.12 -22.75 -19.15
C THR A 378 1.41 -22.04 -19.60
N VAL A 379 1.47 -20.71 -19.52
CA VAL A 379 2.59 -19.87 -20.00
C VAL A 379 3.32 -19.21 -18.84
N TYR A 380 2.61 -18.80 -17.79
CA TYR A 380 3.18 -18.13 -16.63
C TYR A 380 3.22 -19.05 -15.42
N ASN A 381 4.43 -19.41 -14.98
CA ASN A 381 4.68 -20.33 -13.86
C ASN A 381 4.24 -19.83 -12.47
N LYS A 382 3.61 -18.66 -12.37
CA LYS A 382 3.07 -18.12 -11.11
C LYS A 382 1.59 -18.49 -10.88
N TYR A 383 0.96 -19.11 -11.88
CA TYR A 383 -0.42 -19.60 -11.81
C TYR A 383 -0.40 -21.12 -11.98
N PRO A 384 -1.39 -21.83 -11.41
CA PRO A 384 -1.64 -23.22 -11.76
C PRO A 384 -1.86 -23.36 -13.27
N ASP A 385 -1.51 -24.52 -13.83
CA ASP A 385 -1.62 -24.77 -15.28
C ASP A 385 -3.05 -25.13 -15.72
N HIS A 386 -3.90 -25.58 -14.80
CA HIS A 386 -5.29 -25.96 -15.05
C HIS A 386 -6.22 -25.60 -13.87
N CYS A 387 -7.53 -25.67 -14.11
CA CYS A 387 -8.52 -25.52 -13.04
C CYS A 387 -8.75 -26.82 -12.26
N CYS A 388 -9.15 -26.72 -11.00
CA CYS A 388 -9.47 -27.90 -10.20
C CYS A 388 -10.65 -28.69 -10.77
N GLU A 389 -10.72 -29.99 -10.46
CA GLU A 389 -11.74 -30.90 -11.00
C GLU A 389 -13.16 -30.36 -10.74
N GLY A 390 -13.99 -30.37 -11.80
CA GLY A 390 -15.35 -29.85 -11.77
C GLY A 390 -15.50 -28.37 -12.16
N LEU A 391 -14.40 -27.63 -12.28
CA LEU A 391 -14.42 -26.25 -12.76
C LEU A 391 -14.20 -26.18 -14.27
N THR A 392 -14.77 -25.15 -14.89
CA THR A 392 -14.61 -24.84 -16.30
C THR A 392 -13.46 -23.85 -16.49
N GLU A 393 -12.51 -24.24 -17.33
CA GLU A 393 -11.43 -23.37 -17.80
C GLU A 393 -11.96 -22.33 -18.79
N TRP A 394 -11.99 -21.07 -18.37
CA TRP A 394 -12.33 -19.97 -19.25
C TRP A 394 -11.11 -19.11 -19.55
N SER A 395 -10.72 -18.98 -20.82
CA SER A 395 -9.58 -18.15 -21.26
C SER A 395 -9.88 -16.63 -21.20
N SER A 396 -10.27 -16.13 -20.02
CA SER A 396 -10.72 -14.76 -19.76
C SER A 396 -9.75 -13.68 -20.26
N GLY A 397 -8.45 -13.93 -20.17
CA GLY A 397 -7.41 -13.03 -20.65
C GLY A 397 -7.32 -12.92 -22.16
N MET A 398 -7.90 -13.83 -22.94
CA MET A 398 -7.97 -13.77 -24.40
C MET A 398 -9.39 -13.72 -24.96
N ASP A 399 -10.41 -13.85 -24.12
CA ASP A 399 -11.80 -13.89 -24.57
C ASP A 399 -12.28 -12.49 -24.97
N SER A 400 -12.37 -12.27 -26.28
CA SER A 400 -12.88 -11.03 -26.85
C SER A 400 -14.37 -11.12 -27.23
N ARG A 401 -15.04 -12.24 -26.96
CA ARG A 401 -16.45 -12.42 -27.29
C ARG A 401 -17.33 -11.54 -26.42
N ILE A 402 -18.49 -11.17 -26.95
CA ILE A 402 -19.53 -10.47 -26.20
C ILE A 402 -20.87 -11.18 -26.34
N SER A 403 -21.76 -10.97 -25.37
CA SER A 403 -23.10 -11.54 -25.40
C SER A 403 -24.14 -10.47 -25.77
N VAL A 404 -24.99 -10.78 -26.75
CA VAL A 404 -26.13 -9.96 -27.16
C VAL A 404 -27.38 -10.82 -27.13
N ALA A 405 -28.38 -10.45 -26.30
CA ALA A 405 -29.62 -11.21 -26.11
C ALA A 405 -29.36 -12.71 -25.84
N ASP A 406 -28.47 -12.97 -24.88
CA ASP A 406 -28.00 -14.28 -24.39
C ASP A 406 -27.30 -15.18 -25.42
N LYS A 407 -27.02 -14.65 -26.60
CA LYS A 407 -26.18 -15.30 -27.62
C LYS A 407 -24.78 -14.72 -27.58
N CYS A 408 -23.78 -15.60 -27.67
CA CYS A 408 -22.38 -15.20 -27.71
C CYS A 408 -21.91 -14.95 -29.14
N TYR A 409 -21.16 -13.87 -29.35
CA TYR A 409 -20.62 -13.48 -30.65
C TYR A 409 -19.13 -13.12 -30.56
N GLU A 410 -18.37 -13.56 -31.56
CA GLU A 410 -17.00 -13.14 -31.77
C GLU A 410 -16.94 -11.67 -32.19
N THR A 411 -16.00 -10.91 -31.63
CA THR A 411 -15.77 -9.50 -32.00
C THR A 411 -14.68 -9.34 -33.05
N GLY A 412 -13.90 -10.39 -33.34
CA GLY A 412 -12.76 -10.33 -34.26
C GLY A 412 -11.53 -9.58 -33.69
N LEU A 413 -11.58 -9.13 -32.44
CA LEU A 413 -10.46 -8.49 -31.77
C LEU A 413 -9.53 -9.55 -31.18
N VAL A 414 -8.22 -9.40 -31.39
CA VAL A 414 -7.19 -10.19 -30.70
C VAL A 414 -6.49 -9.29 -29.71
N LYS A 415 -6.83 -9.41 -28.43
CA LYS A 415 -6.16 -8.66 -27.35
C LYS A 415 -6.24 -9.41 -26.04
N GLY A 416 -5.08 -9.57 -25.40
CA GLY A 416 -4.98 -9.83 -23.97
C GLY A 416 -3.85 -10.78 -23.59
N SER A 417 -3.95 -11.39 -22.41
CA SER A 417 -2.89 -12.15 -21.73
C SER A 417 -3.21 -13.66 -21.78
N PRO A 418 -2.21 -14.57 -21.89
CA PRO A 418 -2.42 -16.02 -21.81
C PRO A 418 -2.73 -16.50 -20.38
N VAL A 419 -3.74 -15.89 -19.76
CA VAL A 419 -4.21 -16.17 -18.41
C VAL A 419 -5.71 -16.44 -18.52
N GLY A 420 -6.15 -17.60 -18.03
CA GLY A 420 -7.56 -17.93 -17.90
C GLY A 420 -8.04 -17.79 -16.46
N THR A 421 -9.34 -17.93 -16.25
CA THR A 421 -10.00 -17.92 -14.95
C THR A 421 -10.88 -19.15 -14.83
N CYS A 422 -10.89 -19.78 -13.66
CA CYS A 422 -11.74 -20.93 -13.38
C CYS A 422 -13.15 -20.47 -12.98
N ILE A 423 -14.16 -21.05 -13.60
CA ILE A 423 -15.57 -20.73 -13.31
C ILE A 423 -16.36 -22.01 -13.03
N ASN A 424 -17.37 -21.94 -12.16
CA ASN A 424 -18.19 -23.10 -11.83
C ASN A 424 -19.45 -23.16 -12.71
N CYS A 425 -19.25 -23.37 -14.01
CA CYS A 425 -20.37 -23.40 -14.94
C CYS A 425 -21.18 -24.70 -14.83
N GLY A 426 -22.49 -24.56 -14.69
CA GLY A 426 -23.48 -25.63 -14.52
C GLY A 426 -24.00 -25.78 -13.10
N ASP A 427 -23.69 -24.86 -12.18
CA ASP A 427 -24.12 -24.93 -10.78
C ASP A 427 -25.52 -24.32 -10.52
N GLY A 428 -26.12 -23.74 -11.56
CA GLY A 428 -27.43 -23.08 -11.52
C GLY A 428 -27.37 -21.61 -11.10
N PHE A 429 -26.21 -21.07 -10.74
CA PHE A 429 -26.03 -19.68 -10.29
C PHE A 429 -25.18 -18.90 -11.28
N CYS A 430 -25.76 -17.86 -11.91
CA CYS A 430 -24.97 -16.98 -12.77
C CYS A 430 -24.29 -15.90 -11.92
N ARG A 431 -23.00 -16.09 -11.64
CA ARG A 431 -22.22 -15.19 -10.79
C ARG A 431 -21.77 -13.97 -11.59
N ASN A 432 -21.01 -13.06 -10.96
CA ASN A 432 -20.66 -11.78 -11.61
C ASN A 432 -19.62 -11.88 -12.73
N ILE A 433 -18.78 -12.92 -12.69
CA ILE A 433 -17.77 -13.17 -13.71
C ILE A 433 -18.32 -14.01 -14.88
N GLU A 434 -19.44 -14.66 -14.66
CA GLU A 434 -20.11 -15.48 -15.65
C GLU A 434 -21.03 -14.61 -16.51
N THR A 435 -21.05 -14.96 -17.78
CA THR A 435 -21.80 -14.33 -18.85
C THR A 435 -22.36 -15.45 -19.73
N PRO A 436 -23.34 -15.15 -20.59
CA PRO A 436 -23.80 -16.12 -21.58
C PRO A 436 -22.69 -16.64 -22.52
N CYS A 437 -21.53 -15.97 -22.60
CA CYS A 437 -20.40 -16.40 -23.43
C CYS A 437 -19.50 -17.45 -22.79
N ASN A 438 -19.29 -17.39 -21.48
CA ASN A 438 -18.42 -18.32 -20.76
C ASN A 438 -19.22 -19.35 -19.94
N CYS A 439 -20.46 -19.04 -19.57
CA CYS A 439 -21.38 -19.96 -18.93
C CYS A 439 -22.85 -19.73 -19.35
N SER A 440 -23.20 -20.21 -20.53
CA SER A 440 -24.59 -20.12 -21.02
C SER A 440 -25.58 -20.94 -20.17
N ALA A 441 -25.16 -22.07 -19.62
CA ALA A 441 -25.98 -22.97 -18.82
C ALA A 441 -26.62 -22.25 -17.62
N ASP A 442 -25.84 -21.41 -16.94
CA ASP A 442 -26.32 -20.70 -15.75
C ASP A 442 -26.82 -19.29 -16.06
N CYS A 443 -26.28 -18.62 -17.08
CA CYS A 443 -26.53 -17.20 -17.31
C CYS A 443 -27.60 -16.86 -18.35
N ALA A 444 -28.00 -17.81 -19.21
CA ALA A 444 -29.06 -17.56 -20.19
C ALA A 444 -30.39 -17.21 -19.48
N GLY A 445 -31.06 -16.16 -19.93
CA GLY A 445 -32.32 -15.68 -19.36
C GLY A 445 -32.19 -14.89 -18.06
N LYS A 446 -30.97 -14.65 -17.55
CA LYS A 446 -30.74 -13.91 -16.29
C LYS A 446 -30.30 -12.45 -16.48
N SER A 447 -30.48 -11.90 -17.69
CA SER A 447 -30.12 -10.51 -18.04
C SER A 447 -28.66 -10.17 -17.73
N LYS A 448 -27.76 -11.12 -18.01
CA LYS A 448 -26.31 -11.04 -17.79
C LYS A 448 -25.53 -10.89 -19.09
N SER A 449 -26.24 -10.64 -20.19
CA SER A 449 -25.63 -10.33 -21.48
C SER A 449 -24.88 -8.99 -21.43
N THR A 450 -23.81 -8.86 -22.21
CA THR A 450 -23.13 -7.57 -22.41
C THR A 450 -24.10 -6.50 -22.93
N TYR A 451 -25.02 -6.92 -23.81
CA TYR A 451 -26.16 -6.14 -24.28
C TYR A 451 -27.41 -7.02 -24.15
N ASN A 452 -28.42 -6.58 -23.41
CA ASN A 452 -29.57 -7.44 -23.09
C ASN A 452 -30.53 -7.61 -24.28
N THR A 453 -30.52 -6.68 -25.22
CA THR A 453 -31.29 -6.78 -26.47
C THR A 453 -30.43 -6.42 -27.68
N ILE A 454 -30.91 -6.79 -28.87
CA ILE A 454 -30.25 -6.42 -30.13
C ILE A 454 -30.30 -4.90 -30.30
N GLU A 455 -31.42 -4.25 -30.00
CA GLU A 455 -31.56 -2.80 -30.07
C GLU A 455 -30.54 -2.08 -29.18
N GLU A 456 -30.33 -2.58 -27.95
CA GLU A 456 -29.33 -2.02 -27.04
C GLU A 456 -27.91 -2.12 -27.62
N PHE A 457 -27.58 -3.27 -28.23
CA PHE A 457 -26.31 -3.43 -28.93
C PHE A 457 -26.21 -2.46 -30.12
N CYS A 458 -27.25 -2.30 -30.92
CA CYS A 458 -27.23 -1.42 -32.09
C CYS A 458 -27.06 0.05 -31.70
N GLU A 459 -27.69 0.50 -30.62
CA GLU A 459 -27.57 1.88 -30.16
C GLU A 459 -26.22 2.20 -29.49
N LYS A 460 -25.71 1.27 -28.66
CA LYS A 460 -24.57 1.55 -27.76
C LYS A 460 -23.30 0.79 -28.07
N GLY A 461 -23.42 -0.39 -28.69
CA GLY A 461 -22.32 -1.32 -28.94
C GLY A 461 -21.81 -1.29 -30.37
N TYR A 462 -22.68 -1.07 -31.36
CA TYR A 462 -22.33 -1.21 -32.78
C TYR A 462 -21.09 -0.40 -33.18
N SER A 463 -21.01 0.88 -32.80
CA SER A 463 -19.85 1.73 -33.13
C SER A 463 -18.54 1.26 -32.49
N LYS A 464 -18.60 0.54 -31.37
CA LYS A 464 -17.42 0.04 -30.65
C LYS A 464 -16.82 -1.20 -31.30
N TYR A 465 -17.65 -2.04 -31.91
CA TYR A 465 -17.24 -3.35 -32.43
C TYR A 465 -17.29 -3.46 -33.95
N CYS A 466 -18.08 -2.61 -34.63
CA CYS A 466 -18.42 -2.74 -36.04
C CYS A 466 -18.15 -1.50 -36.89
N ASP A 467 -17.60 -0.42 -36.31
CA ASP A 467 -17.17 0.76 -37.06
C ASP A 467 -15.88 0.44 -37.86
N ALA A 468 -15.94 0.63 -39.18
CA ALA A 468 -14.92 0.24 -40.15
C ALA A 468 -13.59 0.98 -40.00
N THR A 469 -13.52 2.01 -39.14
CA THR A 469 -12.29 2.76 -38.88
C THR A 469 -11.30 2.06 -37.94
N LEU A 470 -11.69 0.93 -37.30
CA LEU A 470 -10.91 0.26 -36.26
C LEU A 470 -10.38 -1.15 -36.64
N SER A 471 -10.72 -1.68 -37.81
CA SER A 471 -10.42 -3.08 -38.18
C SER A 471 -9.88 -3.20 -39.60
N SER A 472 -8.82 -4.01 -39.77
CA SER A 472 -8.28 -4.39 -41.08
C SER A 472 -9.13 -5.46 -41.80
N VAL A 473 -10.21 -5.92 -41.16
CA VAL A 473 -11.14 -6.96 -41.63
C VAL A 473 -12.46 -6.30 -42.03
N GLN A 474 -13.03 -6.71 -43.18
CA GLN A 474 -14.32 -6.24 -43.65
C GLN A 474 -15.41 -6.53 -42.61
N THR A 475 -16.00 -5.48 -42.04
CA THR A 475 -16.99 -5.56 -40.95
C THR A 475 -18.28 -6.29 -41.36
N SER A 476 -18.53 -6.45 -42.65
CA SER A 476 -19.67 -7.20 -43.22
C SER A 476 -19.62 -8.72 -42.98
N GLU A 477 -18.45 -9.27 -42.66
CA GLU A 477 -18.27 -10.71 -42.46
C GLU A 477 -18.39 -11.15 -40.99
N ILE A 478 -18.48 -10.20 -40.04
CA ILE A 478 -18.60 -10.51 -38.61
C ILE A 478 -20.09 -10.69 -38.25
N PRO A 479 -20.54 -11.87 -37.80
CA PRO A 479 -21.95 -12.13 -37.47
C PRO A 479 -22.55 -11.15 -36.45
N LEU A 480 -21.73 -10.68 -35.50
CA LEU A 480 -22.12 -9.65 -34.53
C LEU A 480 -22.61 -8.37 -35.22
N CYS A 481 -21.92 -7.95 -36.28
CA CYS A 481 -22.22 -6.72 -36.99
C CYS A 481 -23.47 -6.82 -37.87
N GLN A 482 -23.90 -8.03 -38.21
CA GLN A 482 -25.13 -8.25 -38.98
C GLN A 482 -26.40 -8.13 -38.13
N LEU A 483 -26.29 -8.03 -36.81
CA LEU A 483 -27.46 -7.92 -35.93
C LEU A 483 -28.25 -6.62 -36.09
N CYS A 484 -27.63 -5.58 -36.67
CA CYS A 484 -28.19 -4.24 -36.76
C CYS A 484 -28.59 -3.82 -38.18
N HIS A 485 -28.54 -4.75 -39.15
CA HIS A 485 -28.87 -4.51 -40.56
C HIS A 485 -30.17 -5.18 -40.98
#